data_AF-A0A3A0BK06-F1
#
_entry.id   AF-A0A3A0BK06-F1
#
_cell.length_a   1.000
_cell.length_b   1.000
_cell.length_c   1.000
_cell.angle_alpha   90.00
_cell.angle_beta   90.00
_cell.angle_gamma   90.00
#
_symmetry.space_group_name_H-M   'P 1'
#
loop_
_entity.id
_entity.type
_entity.pdbx_description
1 polymer ?
#
loop_
_entity_poly.entity_id
_entity_poly.type
_entity_poly.pdbx_seq_one_letter_code
_entity_poly.pdbx_strand_id
1 'polypeptide(L)'
;MLFTLTHAQAILSRTPATLKTLLHDLPEPWLNGNEGGDTWSPFDVLGHLIHGEKTDWIPRVKIILEHGDSRPFDPFDRFAQFEASKGKTLAELLEAFASLRQQNLATLAHLQLTEEQLALTGTHPAFGKVTLAQLLATWVVHDLDHIGQIARVLAKQYTTEVGPWIEYLSILRDRR
;
A
#
# COMPACT_ATOMS: atom_id res chain seq x y z
N MET A 1 19.23 -10.95 -9.52
CA MET A 1 18.29 -10.06 -8.79
C MET A 1 17.16 -10.90 -8.24
N LEU A 2 16.64 -10.60 -7.04
CA LEU A 2 15.49 -11.34 -6.45
C LEU A 2 14.14 -10.95 -7.09
N PHE A 3 14.05 -9.71 -7.56
CA PHE A 3 12.82 -9.16 -8.14
C PHE A 3 12.52 -9.78 -9.50
N THR A 4 11.28 -10.24 -9.68
CA THR A 4 10.67 -10.56 -10.97
C THR A 4 9.23 -10.04 -10.97
N LEU A 5 8.69 -9.72 -12.15
CA LEU A 5 7.30 -9.28 -12.27
C LEU A 5 6.32 -10.33 -11.74
N THR A 6 6.58 -11.61 -12.02
CA THR A 6 5.75 -12.72 -11.52
C THR A 6 5.74 -12.78 -9.99
N HIS A 7 6.88 -12.60 -9.33
CA HIS A 7 6.93 -12.56 -7.86
C HIS A 7 6.21 -11.33 -7.30
N ALA A 8 6.36 -10.17 -7.94
CA ALA A 8 5.66 -8.96 -7.52
C ALA A 8 4.14 -9.10 -7.63
N GLN A 9 3.65 -9.57 -8.79
CA GLN A 9 2.23 -9.83 -9.03
C GLN A 9 1.65 -10.88 -8.08
N ALA A 10 2.46 -11.87 -7.65
CA ALA A 10 2.02 -12.86 -6.70
C ALA A 10 1.64 -12.22 -5.34
N ILE A 11 2.42 -11.27 -4.83
CA ILE A 11 2.06 -10.58 -3.58
C ILE A 11 0.92 -9.59 -3.83
N LEU A 12 1.04 -8.73 -4.84
CA LEU A 12 0.05 -7.68 -5.12
C LEU A 12 -1.36 -8.22 -5.38
N SER A 13 -1.49 -9.39 -6.02
CA SER A 13 -2.82 -9.99 -6.27
C SER A 13 -3.48 -10.54 -5.01
N ARG A 14 -2.72 -10.78 -3.93
CA ARG A 14 -3.23 -11.35 -2.67
C ARG A 14 -3.66 -10.28 -1.67
N THR A 15 -3.02 -9.10 -1.68
CA THR A 15 -3.28 -8.03 -0.72
C THR A 15 -4.77 -7.71 -0.55
N PRO A 16 -5.60 -7.52 -1.60
CA PRO A 16 -7.01 -7.19 -1.40
C PRO A 16 -7.77 -8.28 -0.65
N ALA A 17 -7.55 -9.55 -1.00
CA ALA A 17 -8.18 -10.67 -0.31
C ALA A 17 -7.70 -10.81 1.14
N THR A 18 -6.39 -10.64 1.39
CA THR A 18 -5.82 -10.63 2.73
C THR A 18 -6.45 -9.57 3.62
N LEU A 19 -6.56 -8.33 3.13
CA LEU A 19 -7.17 -7.24 3.89
C LEU A 19 -8.68 -7.44 4.07
N LYS A 20 -9.38 -7.91 3.04
CA LYS A 20 -10.81 -8.23 3.15
C LYS A 20 -11.07 -9.28 4.21
N THR A 21 -10.36 -10.41 4.17
CA THR A 21 -10.52 -11.47 5.17
C THR A 21 -10.17 -11.01 6.58
N LEU A 22 -9.15 -10.16 6.74
CA LEU A 22 -8.73 -9.67 8.04
C LEU A 22 -9.72 -8.65 8.64
N LEU A 23 -10.33 -7.79 7.81
CA LEU A 23 -11.04 -6.60 8.28
C LEU A 23 -12.56 -6.65 8.14
N HIS A 24 -13.09 -7.51 7.27
CA HIS A 24 -14.54 -7.60 7.03
C HIS A 24 -15.29 -7.97 8.32
N ASP A 25 -16.40 -7.28 8.57
CA ASP A 25 -17.27 -7.43 9.76
C ASP A 25 -16.56 -7.28 11.12
N LEU A 26 -15.35 -6.71 11.17
CA LEU A 26 -14.75 -6.34 12.45
C LEU A 26 -15.55 -5.21 13.13
N PRO A 27 -15.66 -5.21 14.47
CA PRO A 27 -16.30 -4.11 15.20
C PRO A 27 -15.59 -2.77 15.00
N GLU A 28 -16.35 -1.67 15.02
CA GLU A 28 -15.86 -0.29 14.82
C GLU A 28 -14.59 0.09 15.61
N PRO A 29 -14.40 -0.33 16.89
CA PRO A 29 -13.15 -0.03 17.61
C PRO A 29 -11.88 -0.56 16.94
N TRP A 30 -11.96 -1.69 16.23
CA TRP A 30 -10.85 -2.24 15.47
C TRP A 30 -10.59 -1.50 14.17
N LEU A 31 -11.65 -0.95 13.58
CA LEU A 31 -11.61 -0.29 12.26
C LEU A 31 -11.21 1.18 12.33
N ASN A 32 -11.53 1.86 13.44
CA ASN A 32 -11.21 3.27 13.67
C ASN A 32 -10.15 3.49 14.76
N GLY A 33 -9.79 2.45 15.53
CA GLY A 33 -8.65 2.51 16.43
C GLY A 33 -7.35 2.72 15.66
N ASN A 34 -6.36 3.38 16.29
CA ASN A 34 -5.05 3.64 15.71
C ASN A 34 -3.93 3.27 16.70
N GLU A 35 -2.67 3.58 16.37
CA GLU A 35 -1.52 3.36 17.26
C GLU A 35 -1.30 4.55 18.24
N GLY A 36 -2.30 5.43 18.43
CA GLY A 36 -2.23 6.66 19.22
C GLY A 36 -1.85 7.91 18.41
N GLY A 37 -2.07 9.10 18.98
CA GLY A 37 -1.76 10.38 18.33
C GLY A 37 -2.38 10.53 16.94
N ASP A 38 -1.61 11.08 15.99
CA ASP A 38 -2.04 11.33 14.61
C ASP A 38 -1.78 10.12 13.68
N THR A 39 -1.71 8.91 14.23
CA THR A 39 -1.50 7.69 13.43
C THR A 39 -2.81 7.22 12.77
N TRP A 40 -2.66 6.36 11.77
CA TRP A 40 -3.77 5.94 10.91
C TRP A 40 -4.45 4.68 11.42
N SER A 41 -5.77 4.66 11.31
CA SER A 41 -6.60 3.46 11.53
C SER A 41 -6.56 2.51 10.32
N PRO A 42 -7.07 1.27 10.42
CA PRO A 42 -7.20 0.39 9.25
C PRO A 42 -8.07 0.99 8.14
N PHE A 43 -9.10 1.76 8.50
CA PHE A 43 -9.91 2.50 7.53
C PHE A 43 -9.07 3.52 6.75
N ASP A 44 -8.26 4.31 7.45
CA ASP A 44 -7.37 5.30 6.84
C ASP A 44 -6.30 4.65 5.95
N VAL A 45 -5.69 3.56 6.44
CA VAL A 45 -4.67 2.82 5.67
C VAL A 45 -5.27 2.27 4.38
N LEU A 46 -6.49 1.73 4.41
CA LEU A 46 -7.17 1.25 3.21
C LEU A 46 -7.47 2.38 2.23
N GLY A 47 -7.92 3.53 2.72
CA GLY A 47 -8.09 4.74 1.91
C GLY A 47 -6.77 5.20 1.26
N HIS A 48 -5.66 5.13 2.00
CA HIS A 48 -4.33 5.46 1.50
C HIS A 48 -3.88 4.51 0.38
N LEU A 49 -4.04 3.20 0.56
CA LEU A 49 -3.74 2.20 -0.47
C LEU A 49 -4.54 2.46 -1.76
N ILE A 50 -5.83 2.79 -1.63
CA ILE A 50 -6.69 3.16 -2.78
C ILE A 50 -6.17 4.42 -3.50
N HIS A 51 -5.67 5.41 -2.77
CA HIS A 51 -5.07 6.60 -3.38
C HIS A 51 -3.80 6.24 -4.16
N GLY A 52 -2.96 5.37 -3.59
CA GLY A 52 -1.78 4.80 -4.26
C GLY A 52 -2.12 4.09 -5.57
N GLU A 53 -3.16 3.25 -5.59
CA GLU A 53 -3.62 2.58 -6.82
C GLU A 53 -4.01 3.57 -7.93
N LYS A 54 -4.54 4.74 -7.58
CA LYS A 54 -5.03 5.72 -8.56
C LYS A 54 -3.95 6.65 -9.08
N THR A 55 -2.94 6.94 -8.26
CA THR A 55 -2.06 8.11 -8.50
C THR A 55 -0.57 7.78 -8.46
N ASP A 56 -0.16 6.66 -7.85
CA ASP A 56 1.25 6.35 -7.65
C ASP A 56 1.73 5.33 -8.70
N TRP A 57 1.28 4.08 -8.59
CA TRP A 57 1.97 2.94 -9.21
C TRP A 57 1.93 2.94 -10.74
N ILE A 58 0.77 2.65 -11.34
CA ILE A 58 0.62 2.61 -12.80
C ILE A 58 0.87 3.97 -13.45
N PRO A 59 0.44 5.11 -12.88
CA PRO A 59 0.80 6.43 -13.42
C PRO A 59 2.31 6.64 -13.52
N ARG A 60 3.10 6.30 -12.49
CA ARG A 60 4.56 6.43 -12.54
C ARG A 60 5.22 5.43 -13.47
N VAL A 61 4.69 4.21 -13.58
CA VAL A 61 5.13 3.25 -14.61
C VAL A 61 5.02 3.89 -16.01
N LYS A 62 3.88 4.50 -16.33
CA LYS A 62 3.67 5.18 -17.62
C LYS A 62 4.64 6.34 -17.82
N ILE A 63 4.85 7.17 -16.80
CA ILE A 63 5.81 8.30 -16.89
C ILE A 63 7.22 7.81 -17.19
N ILE A 64 7.70 6.74 -16.52
CA ILE A 64 9.02 6.17 -16.81
C ILE A 64 9.11 5.68 -18.26
N LEU A 65 8.09 4.96 -18.72
CA LEU A 65 8.09 4.37 -20.08
C LEU A 65 7.98 5.43 -21.19
N GLU A 66 7.20 6.49 -20.97
CA GLU A 66 6.88 7.50 -21.99
C GLU A 66 7.88 8.66 -22.00
N HIS A 67 8.39 9.07 -20.83
CA HIS A 67 9.17 10.29 -20.67
C HIS A 67 10.57 10.05 -20.10
N GLY A 68 10.83 8.89 -19.49
CA GLY A 68 12.07 8.61 -18.79
C GLY A 68 12.43 9.71 -17.78
N ASP A 69 13.68 10.18 -17.83
CA ASP A 69 14.19 11.20 -16.92
C ASP A 69 13.67 12.62 -17.21
N SER A 70 13.08 12.86 -18.39
CA SER A 70 12.74 14.21 -18.87
C SER A 70 11.57 14.86 -18.16
N ARG A 71 10.71 14.05 -17.52
CA ARG A 71 9.55 14.51 -16.73
C ARG A 71 9.62 13.91 -15.33
N PRO A 72 9.66 14.73 -14.26
CA PRO A 72 9.56 14.21 -12.91
C PRO A 72 8.17 13.63 -12.61
N PHE A 73 8.10 12.74 -11.62
CA PHE A 73 6.81 12.24 -11.13
C PHE A 73 5.97 13.36 -10.53
N ASP A 74 4.65 13.24 -10.67
CA ASP A 74 3.71 14.13 -9.99
C ASP A 74 3.82 13.97 -8.46
N PRO A 75 3.66 15.07 -7.69
CA PRO A 75 3.61 15.00 -6.23
C PRO A 75 2.52 14.05 -5.75
N PHE A 76 2.81 13.25 -4.73
CA PHE A 76 1.87 12.32 -4.14
C PHE A 76 1.30 12.90 -2.85
N ASP A 77 -0.03 13.02 -2.78
CA ASP A 77 -0.71 13.46 -1.56
C ASP A 77 -0.90 12.28 -0.61
N ARG A 78 0.03 12.16 0.34
CA ARG A 78 0.03 11.10 1.35
C ARG A 78 -1.24 11.06 2.21
N PHE A 79 -1.98 12.16 2.31
CA PHE A 79 -3.12 12.32 3.21
C PHE A 79 -4.47 12.46 2.47
N ALA A 80 -4.49 12.30 1.14
CA ALA A 80 -5.68 12.44 0.30
C ALA A 80 -6.86 11.56 0.75
N GLN A 81 -6.58 10.44 1.42
CA GLN A 81 -7.60 9.52 1.93
C GLN A 81 -8.59 10.19 2.89
N PHE A 82 -8.14 11.16 3.69
CA PHE A 82 -9.00 11.76 4.72
C PHE A 82 -10.17 12.53 4.13
N GLU A 83 -9.99 13.13 2.95
CA GLU A 83 -11.08 13.74 2.18
C GLU A 83 -11.76 12.70 1.28
N ALA A 84 -10.98 11.89 0.56
CA ALA A 84 -11.49 10.98 -0.46
C ALA A 84 -12.31 9.80 0.11
N SER A 85 -12.17 9.47 1.39
CA SER A 85 -12.90 8.40 2.06
C SER A 85 -14.12 8.88 2.86
N LYS A 86 -14.37 10.19 2.94
CA LYS A 86 -15.54 10.72 3.69
C LYS A 86 -16.85 10.13 3.16
N GLY A 87 -17.69 9.70 4.10
CA GLY A 87 -19.00 9.13 3.82
C GLY A 87 -18.99 7.72 3.25
N LYS A 88 -17.83 7.07 3.14
CA LYS A 88 -17.72 5.68 2.69
C LYS A 88 -17.65 4.72 3.87
N THR A 89 -18.14 3.52 3.65
CA THR A 89 -18.01 2.37 4.54
C THR A 89 -16.71 1.60 4.25
N LEU A 90 -16.24 0.83 5.24
CA LEU A 90 -15.08 -0.06 5.04
C LEU A 90 -15.33 -1.07 3.90
N ALA A 91 -16.54 -1.61 3.81
CA ALA A 91 -16.91 -2.57 2.75
C ALA A 91 -16.75 -1.95 1.35
N GLU A 92 -17.21 -0.71 1.16
CA GLU A 92 -17.03 0.00 -0.11
C GLU A 92 -15.55 0.25 -0.43
N LEU A 93 -14.73 0.56 0.58
CA LEU A 93 -13.29 0.73 0.38
C LEU A 93 -12.61 -0.60 0.00
N LEU A 94 -12.99 -1.71 0.64
CA LEU A 94 -12.41 -3.04 0.34
C LEU A 94 -12.72 -3.44 -1.11
N GLU A 95 -13.96 -3.24 -1.57
CA GLU A 95 -14.33 -3.53 -2.96
C GLU A 95 -13.66 -2.57 -3.95
N ALA A 96 -13.59 -1.28 -3.63
CA ALA A 96 -12.88 -0.32 -4.47
C ALA A 96 -11.40 -0.68 -4.62
N PHE A 97 -10.73 -1.06 -3.53
CA PHE A 97 -9.33 -1.49 -3.56
C PHE A 97 -9.13 -2.75 -4.39
N ALA A 98 -9.98 -3.77 -4.20
CA ALA A 98 -9.91 -5.00 -4.97
C ALA A 98 -10.10 -4.76 -6.48
N SER A 99 -11.09 -3.95 -6.84
CA SER A 99 -11.36 -3.59 -8.24
C SER A 99 -10.19 -2.84 -8.88
N LEU A 100 -9.65 -1.83 -8.19
CA LEU A 100 -8.51 -1.05 -8.68
C LEU A 100 -7.26 -1.93 -8.83
N ARG A 101 -6.97 -2.77 -7.84
CA ARG A 101 -5.82 -3.69 -7.89
C ARG A 101 -5.93 -4.64 -9.07
N GLN A 102 -7.11 -5.21 -9.31
CA GLN A 102 -7.33 -6.09 -10.46
C GLN A 102 -7.06 -5.36 -11.78
N GLN A 103 -7.58 -4.14 -11.95
CA GLN A 103 -7.40 -3.32 -13.15
C GLN A 103 -5.93 -2.92 -13.36
N ASN A 104 -5.24 -2.54 -12.28
CA ASN A 104 -3.84 -2.14 -12.33
C ASN A 104 -2.91 -3.33 -12.63
N LEU A 105 -3.17 -4.50 -12.06
CA LEU A 105 -2.42 -5.72 -12.39
C LEU A 105 -2.68 -6.19 -13.83
N ALA A 106 -3.92 -6.06 -14.32
CA ALA A 106 -4.21 -6.33 -15.72
C ALA A 106 -3.45 -5.36 -16.63
N THR A 107 -3.42 -4.07 -16.29
CA THR A 107 -2.63 -3.06 -17.02
C THR A 107 -1.15 -3.43 -17.03
N LEU A 108 -0.57 -3.73 -15.86
CA LEU A 108 0.83 -4.13 -15.74
C LEU A 108 1.16 -5.38 -16.58
N ALA A 109 0.27 -6.37 -16.60
CA ALA A 109 0.45 -7.57 -17.40
C ALA A 109 0.43 -7.28 -18.92
N HIS A 110 -0.42 -6.36 -19.38
CA HIS A 110 -0.50 -5.96 -20.79
C HIS A 110 0.74 -5.21 -21.28
N LEU A 111 1.50 -4.56 -20.39
CA LEU A 111 2.72 -3.85 -20.76
C LEU A 111 3.85 -4.79 -21.22
N GLN A 112 3.79 -6.09 -20.87
CA GLN A 112 4.77 -7.11 -21.27
C GLN A 112 6.24 -6.65 -21.10
N LEU A 113 6.53 -6.07 -19.92
CA LEU A 113 7.79 -5.39 -19.66
C LEU A 113 8.99 -6.34 -19.78
N THR A 114 10.00 -5.95 -20.57
CA THR A 114 11.28 -6.66 -20.70
C THR A 114 12.26 -6.28 -19.60
N GLU A 115 13.37 -7.01 -19.48
CA GLU A 115 14.44 -6.68 -18.52
C GLU A 115 15.06 -5.30 -18.82
N GLU A 116 15.20 -4.94 -20.10
CA GLU A 116 15.68 -3.63 -20.52
C GLU A 116 14.70 -2.52 -20.12
N GLN A 117 13.38 -2.76 -20.27
CA GLN A 117 12.36 -1.81 -19.83
C GLN A 117 12.35 -1.65 -18.30
N LEU A 118 12.56 -2.73 -17.56
CA LEU A 118 12.68 -2.69 -16.09
C LEU A 118 13.91 -1.88 -15.63
N ALA A 119 14.94 -1.77 -16.47
CA ALA A 119 16.12 -0.95 -16.22
C ALA A 119 15.93 0.53 -16.60
N LEU A 120 14.84 0.90 -17.28
CA LEU A 120 14.54 2.30 -17.59
C LEU A 120 14.39 3.12 -16.31
N THR A 121 14.76 4.39 -16.41
CA THR A 121 14.80 5.32 -15.29
C THR A 121 13.78 6.43 -15.44
N GLY A 122 13.30 6.94 -14.31
CA GLY A 122 12.57 8.19 -14.22
C GLY A 122 13.06 9.05 -13.06
N THR A 123 12.51 10.25 -12.95
CA THR A 123 12.95 11.25 -11.97
C THR A 123 11.94 11.39 -10.83
N HIS A 124 12.30 10.89 -9.64
CA HIS A 124 11.57 11.14 -8.40
C HIS A 124 11.94 12.54 -7.85
N PRO A 125 10.97 13.39 -7.46
CA PRO A 125 11.24 14.78 -7.06
C PRO A 125 12.19 14.91 -5.86
N ALA A 126 12.20 13.93 -4.95
CA ALA A 126 13.07 13.94 -3.76
C ALA A 126 14.31 13.03 -3.86
N PHE A 127 14.24 11.94 -4.65
CA PHE A 127 15.30 10.92 -4.67
C PHE A 127 16.18 11.03 -5.92
N GLY A 128 15.78 11.85 -6.89
CA GLY A 128 16.40 11.89 -8.20
C GLY A 128 16.07 10.62 -8.99
N LYS A 129 17.08 10.04 -9.62
CA LYS A 129 16.92 8.93 -10.56
C LYS A 129 16.52 7.63 -9.84
N VAL A 130 15.45 7.01 -10.30
CA VAL A 130 14.98 5.68 -9.86
C VAL A 130 14.63 4.79 -11.05
N THR A 131 14.73 3.47 -10.91
CA THR A 131 14.39 2.52 -11.98
C THR A 131 12.95 2.05 -11.91
N LEU A 132 12.41 1.57 -13.03
CA LEU A 132 11.10 0.93 -13.08
C LEU A 132 11.02 -0.31 -12.17
N ALA A 133 12.08 -1.12 -12.13
CA ALA A 133 12.16 -2.26 -11.20
C ALA A 133 12.07 -1.82 -9.73
N GLN A 134 12.73 -0.72 -9.35
CA GLN A 134 12.66 -0.18 -7.98
C GLN A 134 11.25 0.29 -7.64
N LEU A 135 10.56 0.97 -8.56
CA LEU A 135 9.17 1.40 -8.36
C LEU A 135 8.25 0.20 -8.10
N LEU A 136 8.32 -0.83 -8.94
CA LEU A 136 7.47 -2.03 -8.81
C LEU A 136 7.81 -2.87 -7.57
N ALA A 137 9.08 -2.97 -7.20
CA ALA A 137 9.48 -3.58 -5.94
C ALA A 137 8.94 -2.78 -4.73
N THR A 138 8.94 -1.45 -4.83
CA THR A 138 8.40 -0.57 -3.79
C THR A 138 6.90 -0.76 -3.62
N TRP A 139 6.14 -0.96 -4.70
CA TRP A 139 4.70 -1.26 -4.62
C TRP A 139 4.42 -2.49 -3.76
N VAL A 140 5.20 -3.56 -3.95
CA VAL A 140 5.09 -4.79 -3.14
C VAL A 140 5.41 -4.51 -1.68
N VAL A 141 6.50 -3.81 -1.40
CA VAL A 141 6.92 -3.52 -0.03
C VAL A 141 5.97 -2.54 0.66
N HIS A 142 5.37 -1.61 -0.08
CA HIS A 142 4.38 -0.66 0.42
C HIS A 142 3.12 -1.37 0.93
N ASP A 143 2.59 -2.31 0.14
CA ASP A 143 1.49 -3.20 0.58
C ASP A 143 1.85 -3.93 1.88
N LEU A 144 3.06 -4.50 1.97
CA LEU A 144 3.50 -5.26 3.15
C LEU A 144 3.73 -4.39 4.38
N ASP A 145 4.26 -3.17 4.22
CA ASP A 145 4.42 -2.24 5.34
C ASP A 145 3.05 -1.84 5.90
N HIS A 146 2.06 -1.61 5.04
CA HIS A 146 0.70 -1.28 5.45
C HIS A 146 -0.10 -2.47 6.00
N ILE A 147 0.10 -3.70 5.49
CA ILE A 147 -0.40 -4.91 6.17
C ILE A 147 0.19 -5.00 7.59
N GLY A 148 1.50 -4.77 7.72
CA GLY A 148 2.17 -4.76 9.01
C GLY A 148 1.67 -3.64 9.93
N GLN A 149 1.34 -2.47 9.38
CA GLN A 149 0.71 -1.38 10.12
C GLN A 149 -0.67 -1.76 10.63
N ILE A 150 -1.54 -2.29 9.76
CA ILE A 150 -2.88 -2.75 10.14
C ILE A 150 -2.79 -3.80 11.24
N ALA A 151 -1.92 -4.80 11.10
CA ALA A 151 -1.75 -5.84 12.12
C ALA A 151 -1.33 -5.26 13.48
N ARG A 152 -0.44 -4.26 13.51
CA ARG A 152 -0.05 -3.59 14.75
C ARG A 152 -1.17 -2.75 15.34
N VAL A 153 -1.90 -2.00 14.51
CA VAL A 153 -3.03 -1.19 14.96
C VAL A 153 -4.06 -2.08 15.64
N LEU A 154 -4.42 -3.20 15.01
CA LEU A 154 -5.33 -4.18 15.61
C LEU A 154 -4.75 -4.69 16.94
N ALA A 155 -3.51 -5.19 16.95
CA ALA A 155 -2.89 -5.71 18.18
C ALA A 155 -2.87 -4.69 19.32
N LYS A 156 -2.56 -3.42 19.03
CA LYS A 156 -2.47 -2.34 20.02
C LYS A 156 -3.79 -2.01 20.70
N GLN A 157 -4.94 -2.39 20.12
CA GLN A 157 -6.23 -2.24 20.80
C GLN A 157 -6.31 -3.06 22.09
N TYR A 158 -5.49 -4.11 22.23
CA TYR A 158 -5.42 -4.98 23.41
C TYR A 158 -4.15 -4.77 24.25
N THR A 159 -3.44 -3.64 24.08
CA THR A 159 -2.18 -3.39 24.80
C THR A 159 -2.31 -3.57 26.32
N THR A 160 -3.40 -3.09 26.92
CA THR A 160 -3.67 -3.25 28.36
C THR A 160 -4.26 -4.61 28.73
N GLU A 161 -5.03 -5.20 27.82
CA GLU A 161 -5.77 -6.45 28.04
C GLU A 161 -4.85 -7.68 28.10
N VAL A 162 -3.70 -7.64 27.41
CA VAL A 162 -2.72 -8.74 27.43
C VAL A 162 -1.89 -8.81 28.72
N GLY A 163 -2.07 -7.89 29.67
CA GLY A 163 -1.37 -7.92 30.97
C GLY A 163 0.14 -8.20 30.86
N PRO A 164 0.71 -9.11 31.68
CA PRO A 164 2.15 -9.37 31.69
C PRO A 164 2.68 -10.08 30.44
N TRP A 165 1.81 -10.62 29.56
CA TRP A 165 2.25 -11.22 28.30
C TRP A 165 2.81 -10.18 27.31
N ILE A 166 2.58 -8.89 27.55
CA ILE A 166 3.16 -7.78 26.76
C ILE A 166 4.68 -7.89 26.61
N GLU A 167 5.38 -8.45 27.61
CA GLU A 167 6.83 -8.65 27.58
C GLU A 167 7.29 -9.56 26.43
N TYR A 168 6.44 -10.49 25.97
CA TYR A 168 6.75 -11.44 24.89
C TYR A 168 6.18 -11.05 23.52
N LEU A 169 5.31 -10.04 23.46
CA LEU A 169 4.59 -9.66 22.24
C LEU A 169 5.27 -8.48 21.54
N SER A 170 6.23 -8.77 20.67
CA SER A 170 6.99 -7.74 19.94
C SER A 170 6.14 -6.76 19.13
N ILE A 171 4.96 -7.20 18.65
CA ILE A 171 4.02 -6.37 17.87
C ILE A 171 3.45 -5.18 18.64
N LEU A 172 3.43 -5.25 19.99
CA LEU A 172 2.92 -4.17 20.86
C LEU A 172 3.98 -3.12 21.19
N ARG A 173 5.26 -3.42 20.93
CA ARG A 173 6.37 -2.49 21.15
C ARG A 173 6.39 -1.44 20.05
N ASP A 174 6.71 -0.20 20.42
CA ASP A 174 6.87 0.87 19.43
C ASP A 174 8.08 0.59 18.52
N ARG A 175 7.94 0.93 17.22
CA ARG A 175 9.08 0.89 16.29
C ARG A 175 10.11 1.91 16.79
N ARG A 176 11.31 1.43 17.14
CA ARG A 176 12.48 2.27 17.40
C ARG A 176 13.07 2.78 16.08
#